data_AF-A0A4Y2DKY4-F1
#
_entry.id   AF-A0A4Y2DKY4-F1
#
_cell.length_a   1.000
_cell.length_b   1.000
_cell.length_c   1.000
_cell.angle_alpha   90.00
_cell.angle_beta   90.00
_cell.angle_gamma   90.00
#
_symmetry.space_group_name_H-M   'P 1'
#
loop_
_entity.id
_entity.type
_entity.pdbx_description
1 polymer ?
#
loop_
_entity_poly.entity_id
_entity_poly.type
_entity_poly.pdbx_seq_one_letter_code
_entity_poly.pdbx_strand_id
1 'polypeptide(L)'
;MFRYNLLSVHHLKRQSRSLCKRTESKSESIELNNFKSSANKRHSEYLKTQSHLESCGYVPVSCPCSCGLQVTKKELAQHLTTTCDRRLVSCPFCQEDVVFKDMEEHNELCGKRPVVCPHCKAEVKREQVSSVQSKNEIHFESSVQ
;
A
#
# COMPACT_ATOMS: atom_id res chain seq x y z
N MET A 1 11.88 -52.57 -9.80
CA MET A 1 13.03 -51.89 -9.17
C MET A 1 12.72 -51.78 -7.69
N PHE A 2 13.52 -52.45 -6.88
CA PHE A 2 13.19 -52.95 -5.55
C PHE A 2 13.15 -51.85 -4.47
N ARG A 3 12.27 -52.05 -3.49
CA ARG A 3 12.31 -51.42 -2.16
C ARG A 3 13.67 -51.68 -1.50
N TYR A 4 14.14 -50.78 -0.62
CA TYR A 4 14.41 -51.06 0.80
C TYR A 4 15.31 -49.97 1.45
N ASN A 5 14.88 -49.58 2.66
CA ASN A 5 15.66 -49.21 3.84
C ASN A 5 16.13 -47.76 4.07
N LEU A 6 15.45 -47.14 5.05
CA LEU A 6 16.01 -46.18 6.02
C LEU A 6 17.26 -46.78 6.68
N LEU A 7 18.36 -46.02 6.73
CA LEU A 7 19.27 -46.01 7.89
C LEU A 7 19.90 -44.61 8.05
N SER A 8 19.44 -43.90 9.09
CA SER A 8 20.19 -42.79 9.70
C SER A 8 21.49 -43.31 10.29
N VAL A 9 22.60 -42.62 10.05
CA VAL A 9 23.79 -42.76 10.90
C VAL A 9 24.28 -41.37 11.27
N HIS A 10 23.92 -40.98 12.49
CA HIS A 10 24.51 -39.86 13.20
C HIS A 10 25.82 -40.33 13.85
N HIS A 11 26.78 -39.42 13.93
CA HIS A 11 27.71 -39.24 15.05
C HIS A 11 29.15 -39.83 15.00
N LEU A 12 30.09 -38.90 15.31
CA LEU A 12 31.34 -39.03 16.09
C LEU A 12 32.71 -39.03 15.38
N LYS A 13 33.31 -37.82 15.44
CA LYS A 13 34.62 -37.48 16.03
C LYS A 13 35.93 -37.79 15.26
N ARG A 14 36.62 -36.69 14.91
CA ARG A 14 37.96 -36.27 15.40
C ARG A 14 38.92 -37.41 15.83
N GLN A 15 40.06 -37.57 15.14
CA GLN A 15 41.39 -36.99 15.45
C GLN A 15 42.59 -37.73 14.78
N SER A 16 43.70 -36.98 14.62
CA SER A 16 45.12 -37.43 14.55
C SER A 16 45.66 -37.70 13.12
N ARG A 17 46.85 -37.28 12.62
CA ARG A 17 48.19 -36.90 13.13
C ARG A 17 48.93 -36.07 12.05
N SER A 18 49.40 -34.85 12.33
CA SER A 18 50.82 -34.39 12.39
C SER A 18 51.79 -34.85 11.29
N LEU A 19 52.43 -33.90 10.57
CA LEU A 19 53.90 -33.70 10.41
C LEU A 19 54.25 -32.76 9.22
N CYS A 20 54.75 -31.55 9.46
CA CYS A 20 56.01 -31.04 8.87
C CYS A 20 56.44 -29.67 9.45
N LYS A 21 57.38 -29.76 10.40
CA LYS A 21 58.53 -28.90 10.77
C LYS A 21 58.56 -27.39 10.46
N ARG A 22 58.67 -26.63 11.56
CA ARG A 22 59.48 -25.43 11.83
C ARG A 22 60.39 -24.93 10.70
N THR A 23 60.22 -23.66 10.35
CA THR A 23 61.33 -22.71 10.22
C THR A 23 61.12 -21.60 11.26
N GLU A 24 62.07 -21.44 12.18
CA GLU A 24 62.13 -20.30 13.10
C GLU A 24 62.64 -19.10 12.31
N SER A 25 61.80 -18.07 12.16
CA SER A 25 62.23 -16.73 11.78
C SER A 25 61.34 -15.74 12.50
N LYS A 26 62.01 -14.81 13.19
CA LYS A 26 61.46 -13.84 14.11
C LYS A 26 60.41 -12.95 13.41
N SER A 27 59.49 -12.43 14.23
CA SER A 27 58.47 -11.40 13.95
C SER A 27 57.23 -11.82 13.17
N GLU A 28 56.22 -12.36 13.86
CA GLU A 28 54.84 -12.35 13.34
C GLU A 28 53.83 -12.47 14.49
N SER A 29 53.84 -11.48 15.37
CA SER A 29 52.78 -11.22 16.34
C SER A 29 51.56 -10.50 15.71
N ILE A 30 51.35 -10.62 14.39
CA ILE A 30 50.32 -9.87 13.66
C ILE A 30 49.52 -10.75 12.69
N GLU A 31 49.07 -11.95 13.12
CA GLU A 31 48.21 -12.80 12.28
C GLU A 31 46.87 -13.16 12.95
N LEU A 32 46.31 -12.29 13.80
CA LEU A 32 44.92 -12.40 14.26
C LEU A 32 44.10 -11.10 14.14
N ASN A 33 44.60 -10.11 13.40
CA ASN A 33 43.93 -8.80 13.23
C ASN A 33 43.42 -8.53 11.80
N ASN A 34 43.36 -9.53 10.93
CA ASN A 34 42.89 -9.34 9.54
C ASN A 34 41.57 -10.06 9.17
N PHE A 35 40.97 -10.85 10.08
CA PHE A 35 39.60 -11.35 9.85
C PHE A 35 38.49 -10.39 10.35
N LYS A 36 38.83 -9.46 11.24
CA LYS A 36 37.86 -8.51 11.85
C LYS A 36 37.65 -7.22 11.05
N SER A 37 38.55 -6.92 10.10
CA SER A 37 38.61 -5.62 9.44
C SER A 37 37.69 -5.50 8.20
N SER A 38 37.34 -6.62 7.57
CA SER A 38 36.53 -6.61 6.34
C SER A 38 35.01 -6.60 6.61
N ALA A 39 34.57 -7.17 7.74
CA ALA A 39 33.17 -7.16 8.16
C ALA A 39 32.69 -5.77 8.64
N ASN A 40 33.57 -5.02 9.32
CA ASN A 40 33.24 -3.69 9.86
C ASN A 40 33.03 -2.63 8.77
N LYS A 41 33.74 -2.73 7.63
CA LYS A 41 33.59 -1.77 6.52
C LYS A 41 32.19 -1.86 5.88
N ARG A 42 31.71 -3.09 5.65
CA ARG A 42 30.37 -3.36 5.09
C ARG A 42 29.23 -2.93 6.01
N HIS A 43 29.39 -3.12 7.32
CA HIS A 43 28.39 -2.70 8.30
C HIS A 43 28.23 -1.18 8.35
N SER A 44 29.35 -0.43 8.32
CA SER A 44 29.31 1.04 8.34
C SER A 44 28.68 1.65 7.07
N GLU A 45 28.94 1.03 5.91
CA GLU A 45 28.38 1.47 4.63
C GLU A 45 26.87 1.23 4.54
N TYR A 46 26.39 0.07 5.02
CA TYR A 46 24.96 -0.26 5.09
C TYR A 46 24.17 0.75 5.94
N LEU A 47 24.68 1.12 7.12
CA LEU A 47 24.02 2.09 8.01
C LEU A 47 23.91 3.48 7.35
N LYS A 48 24.94 3.91 6.61
CA LYS A 48 24.90 5.15 5.83
C LYS A 48 23.82 5.11 4.75
N THR A 49 23.71 4.01 4.01
CA THR A 49 22.67 3.83 3.00
C THR A 49 21.27 3.81 3.64
N GLN A 50 21.10 3.13 4.77
CA GLN A 50 19.83 3.07 5.49
C GLN A 50 19.39 4.46 5.96
N SER A 51 20.29 5.24 6.56
CA SER A 51 20.00 6.61 6.99
C SER A 51 19.66 7.53 5.81
N HIS A 52 20.30 7.33 4.65
CA HIS A 52 19.92 8.04 3.43
C HIS A 52 18.49 7.69 2.99
N LEU A 53 18.11 6.41 2.99
CA LEU A 53 16.76 5.99 2.56
C LEU A 53 15.65 6.61 3.40
N GLU A 54 15.88 6.88 4.69
CA GLU A 54 14.89 7.54 5.56
C GLU A 54 14.56 8.96 5.10
N SER A 55 15.55 9.68 4.59
CA SER A 55 15.43 11.07 4.11
C SER A 55 15.28 11.21 2.59
N CYS A 56 15.50 10.14 1.84
CA CYS A 56 15.46 10.16 0.40
C CYS A 56 14.02 10.25 -0.13
N GLY A 57 13.72 11.34 -0.84
CA GLY A 57 12.41 11.58 -1.45
C GLY A 57 12.08 10.67 -2.64
N TYR A 58 13.07 9.96 -3.19
CA TYR A 58 12.91 9.09 -4.36
C TYR A 58 12.68 7.62 -4.01
N VAL A 59 12.64 7.28 -2.72
CA VAL A 59 12.33 5.93 -2.28
C VAL A 59 10.90 5.58 -2.70
N PRO A 60 10.67 4.43 -3.36
CA PRO A 60 9.33 3.98 -3.69
C PRO A 60 8.60 3.59 -2.41
N VAL A 61 7.40 4.13 -2.24
CA VAL A 61 6.48 3.87 -1.14
C VAL A 61 5.16 3.37 -1.71
N SER A 62 4.52 2.44 -1.01
CA SER A 62 3.21 1.93 -1.41
C SER A 62 2.13 2.94 -1.02
N CYS A 63 1.14 3.13 -1.89
CA CYS A 63 0.03 4.04 -1.59
C CYS A 63 -0.81 3.56 -0.40
N PRO A 64 -1.09 4.42 0.61
CA PRO A 64 -1.88 4.06 1.79
C PRO A 64 -3.35 3.75 1.45
N CYS A 65 -3.88 4.27 0.34
CA CYS A 65 -5.23 3.95 -0.14
C CYS A 65 -5.33 2.54 -0.74
N SER A 66 -4.26 1.74 -0.70
CA SER A 66 -4.20 0.39 -1.26
C SER A 66 -4.63 0.34 -2.73
N CYS A 67 -4.23 1.35 -3.51
CA CYS A 67 -4.51 1.40 -4.95
C CYS A 67 -3.65 0.42 -5.77
N GLY A 68 -2.64 -0.20 -5.15
CA GLY A 68 -1.73 -1.14 -5.79
C GLY A 68 -0.51 -0.51 -6.46
N LEU A 69 -0.42 0.83 -6.51
CA LEU A 69 0.71 1.54 -7.09
C LEU A 69 1.80 1.83 -6.05
N GLN A 70 3.05 1.77 -6.49
CA GLN A 70 4.21 2.29 -5.77
C GLN A 70 4.62 3.63 -6.41
N VAL A 71 4.71 4.65 -5.58
CA VAL A 71 5.05 6.02 -5.97
C VAL A 71 6.23 6.51 -5.15
N THR A 72 6.98 7.50 -5.61
CA THR A 72 8.09 8.03 -4.78
C THR A 72 7.55 8.81 -3.59
N LYS A 73 8.30 8.85 -2.48
CA LYS A 73 7.93 9.61 -1.27
C LYS A 73 7.61 11.09 -1.57
N LYS A 74 8.32 11.69 -2.53
CA LYS A 74 8.09 13.07 -3.00
C LYS A 74 6.77 13.21 -3.77
N GLU A 75 6.41 12.23 -4.59
CA GLU A 75 5.22 12.26 -5.44
C GLU A 75 3.96 11.75 -4.72
N LEU A 76 4.10 11.08 -3.57
CA LEU A 76 2.99 10.50 -2.82
C LEU A 76 1.87 11.52 -2.53
N ALA A 77 2.22 12.75 -2.14
CA ALA A 77 1.23 13.80 -1.86
C ALA A 77 0.43 14.18 -3.12
N GLN A 78 1.11 14.33 -4.26
CA GLN A 78 0.46 14.61 -5.54
C GLN A 78 -0.39 13.42 -6.01
N HIS A 79 0.11 12.20 -5.84
CA HIS A 79 -0.63 10.98 -6.14
C HIS A 79 -1.95 10.92 -5.36
N LEU A 80 -1.92 11.12 -4.05
CA LEU A 80 -3.11 11.06 -3.19
C LEU A 80 -4.16 12.13 -3.54
N THR A 81 -3.73 13.28 -4.06
CA THR A 81 -4.62 14.39 -4.40
C THR A 81 -5.17 14.32 -5.83
N THR A 82 -4.40 13.82 -6.79
CA THR A 82 -4.73 13.96 -8.22
C THR A 82 -4.82 12.65 -8.99
N THR A 83 -4.00 11.65 -8.65
CA THR A 83 -3.77 10.47 -9.51
C THR A 83 -4.32 9.18 -8.89
N CYS A 84 -4.49 9.12 -7.58
CA CYS A 84 -4.97 7.93 -6.90
C CYS A 84 -6.45 7.70 -7.21
N ASP A 85 -6.77 6.57 -7.86
CA ASP A 85 -8.17 6.20 -8.15
C ASP A 85 -8.95 5.85 -6.90
N ARG A 86 -8.24 5.50 -5.82
CA ARG A 86 -8.83 5.22 -4.50
C ARG A 86 -8.82 6.42 -3.55
N ARG A 87 -8.53 7.63 -4.06
CA ARG A 87 -8.62 8.84 -3.24
C ARG A 87 -10.08 9.10 -2.85
N LEU A 88 -10.29 9.60 -1.64
CA LEU A 88 -11.60 10.06 -1.21
C LEU A 88 -11.86 11.45 -1.79
N VAL A 89 -13.02 11.62 -2.41
CA VAL A 89 -13.52 12.87 -2.97
C VAL A 89 -14.92 13.14 -2.43
N SER A 90 -15.18 14.37 -2.03
CA SER A 90 -16.49 14.75 -1.52
C SER A 90 -17.47 14.94 -2.68
N CYS A 91 -18.64 14.30 -2.60
CA CYS A 91 -19.69 14.46 -3.60
C CYS A 91 -20.27 15.89 -3.56
N PRO A 92 -20.42 16.57 -4.71
CA PRO A 92 -20.92 17.95 -4.74
C PRO A 92 -22.40 18.07 -4.36
N PHE A 93 -23.16 16.96 -4.41
CA PHE A 93 -24.59 16.94 -4.12
C PHE A 93 -24.90 16.52 -2.68
N CYS A 94 -24.23 15.47 -2.18
CA CYS A 94 -24.47 14.95 -0.84
C CYS A 94 -23.43 15.33 0.21
N GLN A 95 -22.27 15.84 -0.21
CA GLN A 95 -21.13 16.20 0.63
C GLN A 95 -20.50 15.02 1.38
N GLU A 96 -20.83 13.79 0.99
CA GLU A 96 -20.18 12.60 1.55
C GLU A 96 -18.87 12.29 0.81
N ASP A 97 -17.91 11.76 1.56
CA ASP A 97 -16.63 11.32 1.02
C ASP A 97 -16.77 9.95 0.36
N VAL A 98 -16.55 9.90 -0.95
CA VAL A 98 -16.69 8.72 -1.78
C VAL A 98 -15.35 8.41 -2.43
N VAL A 99 -15.05 7.13 -2.59
CA VAL A 99 -13.86 6.69 -3.35
C VAL A 99 -14.02 7.16 -4.80
N PHE A 100 -13.02 7.83 -5.37
CA PHE A 100 -13.10 8.41 -6.72
C PHE A 100 -13.53 7.39 -7.78
N LYS A 101 -13.02 6.16 -7.72
CA LYS A 101 -13.42 5.06 -8.60
C LYS A 101 -14.93 4.74 -8.54
N ASP A 102 -15.54 4.90 -7.38
CA ASP A 102 -16.95 4.56 -7.13
C ASP A 102 -17.87 5.80 -7.26
N MET A 103 -17.31 6.98 -7.58
CA MET A 103 -18.08 8.22 -7.73
C MET A 103 -19.09 8.15 -8.87
N GLU A 104 -18.79 7.42 -9.95
CA GLU A 104 -19.73 7.22 -11.05
C GLU A 104 -20.97 6.44 -10.61
N GLU A 105 -20.77 5.31 -9.94
CA GLU A 105 -21.86 4.51 -9.35
C GLU A 105 -22.63 5.31 -8.29
N HIS A 106 -21.91 6.02 -7.42
CA HIS A 106 -22.51 6.91 -6.43
C HIS A 106 -23.38 7.96 -7.11
N ASN A 107 -22.95 8.60 -8.20
CA ASN A 107 -23.74 9.60 -8.91
C ASN A 107 -25.07 9.02 -9.38
N GLU A 108 -25.08 7.79 -9.91
CA GLU A 108 -26.31 7.12 -10.35
C GLU A 108 -27.27 6.80 -9.19
N LEU A 109 -26.76 6.58 -7.99
CA LEU A 109 -27.55 6.25 -6.80
C LEU A 109 -27.80 7.44 -5.85
N CYS A 110 -27.08 8.55 -6.02
CA CYS A 110 -27.08 9.68 -5.09
C CYS A 110 -28.48 10.30 -5.01
N GLY A 111 -29.14 10.19 -3.86
CA GLY A 111 -30.49 10.72 -3.63
C GLY A 111 -30.57 12.26 -3.70
N LYS A 112 -29.45 12.94 -3.43
CA LYS A 112 -29.36 14.41 -3.49
C LYS A 112 -29.02 14.93 -4.89
N ARG A 113 -28.71 14.06 -5.86
CA ARG A 113 -28.51 14.46 -7.26
C ARG A 113 -29.82 15.02 -7.81
N PRO A 114 -29.81 16.21 -8.44
CA PRO A 114 -31.00 16.77 -9.07
C PRO A 114 -31.43 15.90 -10.26
N VAL A 115 -32.74 15.75 -10.44
CA VAL A 115 -33.39 15.10 -11.57
C VAL A 115 -34.46 16.03 -12.13
N VAL A 116 -34.72 15.95 -13.43
CA VAL A 116 -35.77 16.74 -14.08
C VAL A 116 -37.10 16.03 -13.92
N CYS A 117 -38.10 16.76 -13.42
CA CYS A 117 -39.46 16.25 -13.35
C CYS A 117 -40.04 16.10 -14.77
N PRO A 118 -40.57 14.93 -15.16
CA PRO A 118 -41.11 14.72 -16.50
C PRO A 118 -42.39 15.52 -16.78
N HIS A 119 -43.09 15.98 -15.74
CA HIS A 119 -44.37 16.69 -15.87
C HIS A 119 -44.20 18.20 -15.96
N CYS A 120 -43.37 18.81 -15.10
CA CYS A 120 -43.21 20.26 -15.03
C CYS A 120 -41.83 20.76 -15.48
N LYS A 121 -40.91 19.86 -15.85
CA LYS A 121 -39.52 20.15 -16.26
C LYS A 121 -38.67 20.87 -15.19
N ALA A 122 -39.15 20.98 -13.96
CA ALA A 122 -38.39 21.55 -12.85
C ALA A 122 -37.30 20.58 -12.36
N GLU A 123 -36.18 21.12 -11.89
CA GLU A 123 -35.13 20.35 -11.22
C GLU A 123 -35.50 20.12 -9.75
N VAL A 124 -35.51 18.85 -9.35
CA VAL A 124 -35.90 18.40 -8.01
C VAL A 124 -34.93 17.32 -7.54
N LYS A 125 -34.68 17.19 -6.23
CA LYS A 125 -33.76 16.14 -5.74
C LYS A 125 -34.35 14.75 -5.99
N ARG A 126 -33.52 13.78 -6.38
CA ARG A 126 -33.94 12.39 -6.67
C ARG A 126 -34.72 11.74 -5.52
N GLU A 127 -34.31 11.97 -4.27
CA GLU A 127 -34.99 11.48 -3.06
C GLU A 127 -36.43 12.03 -2.92
N GLN A 128 -36.68 13.24 -3.44
CA GLN A 128 -37.99 13.87 -3.40
C GLN A 128 -38.92 13.30 -4.48
N VAL A 129 -38.41 12.96 -5.68
CA VAL A 129 -39.24 12.42 -6.78
C VAL A 129 -39.70 10.99 -6.52
N SER A 130 -38.80 10.15 -6.02
CA SER A 130 -39.12 8.75 -5.66
C SER A 130 -40.22 8.64 -4.59
N SER A 131 -40.36 9.67 -3.75
CA SER A 131 -41.38 9.74 -2.70
C SER A 131 -42.72 10.35 -3.17
N VAL A 132 -42.75 11.04 -4.31
CA VAL A 132 -43.92 11.81 -4.80
C VAL A 132 -44.81 11.00 -5.75
N GLN A 133 -44.31 9.92 -6.37
CA GLN A 133 -45.12 9.05 -7.23
C GLN A 133 -46.21 8.28 -6.48
N SER A 134 -46.20 8.24 -5.14
CA SER A 134 -47.24 7.59 -4.32
C SER A 134 -48.13 8.55 -3.53
N LYS A 135 -47.96 9.87 -3.67
CA LYS A 135 -48.71 10.86 -2.86
C LYS A 135 -49.49 11.89 -3.67
N ASN A 136 -49.51 11.78 -5.01
CA ASN A 136 -50.31 12.64 -5.87
C ASN A 136 -51.67 12.02 -6.24
N GLU A 137 -52.37 11.48 -5.24
CA GLU A 137 -53.82 11.55 -5.18
C GLU A 137 -54.16 12.49 -4.03
N ILE A 138 -55.19 13.33 -4.19
CA ILE A 138 -55.79 14.29 -3.23
C ILE A 138 -54.97 15.51 -2.76
N HIS A 139 -54.99 16.58 -3.58
CA HIS A 139 -55.66 17.83 -3.17
C HIS A 139 -55.93 18.73 -4.40
N PHE A 140 -57.04 18.46 -5.08
CA PHE A 140 -57.72 19.45 -5.93
C PHE A 140 -59.02 19.80 -5.22
N GLU A 141 -58.96 20.72 -4.27
CA GLU A 141 -60.16 21.44 -3.83
C GLU A 141 -59.87 22.93 -3.92
N SER A 142 -60.30 23.50 -5.04
CA SER A 142 -61.30 24.56 -5.06
C SER A 142 -61.21 25.55 -3.90
N SER A 143 -60.61 26.70 -4.15
CA SER A 143 -61.01 27.95 -3.48
C SER A 143 -61.08 29.04 -4.54
N VAL A 144 -62.09 28.88 -5.41
CA VAL A 144 -62.79 30.03 -5.98
C VAL A 144 -63.86 30.37 -4.95
N GLN A 145 -63.69 31.51 -4.28
CA GLN A 145 -64.77 32.35 -3.76
C GLN A 145 -64.23 33.76 -3.57
#